data_AF-A0A524ECH7-F1
#
_entry.id   AF-A0A524ECH7-F1
#
_cell.length_a   1.000
_cell.length_b   1.000
_cell.length_c   1.000
_cell.angle_alpha   90.00
_cell.angle_beta   90.00
_cell.angle_gamma   90.00
#
_symmetry.space_group_name_H-M   'P 1'
#
loop_
_entity.id
_entity.type
_entity.pdbx_description
1 polymer ?
#
loop_
_entity_poly.entity_id
_entity_poly.type
_entity_poly.pdbx_seq_one_letter_code
_entity_poly.pdbx_strand_id
1 'polypeptide(L)' 'MTDSHSIIRVAFQRVAPHASNIQRLREITEVIAGNSEAPEEIVARLRSIMVHEDITVRTDIRILINEIRHIVAGNKST' A
#
# COMPACT_ATOMS: atom_id res chain seq x y z
N MET A 1 15.80 10.22 -7.09
CA MET A 1 15.38 9.09 -7.94
C MET A 1 14.08 8.55 -7.39
N THR A 2 12.98 8.78 -8.08
CA THR A 2 11.68 8.19 -7.72
C THR A 2 11.71 6.76 -8.24
N ASP A 3 12.03 5.81 -7.37
CA ASP A 3 12.03 4.39 -7.72
C ASP A 3 10.59 3.98 -8.04
N SER A 4 10.25 3.94 -9.33
CA SER A 4 8.94 3.53 -9.85
C SER A 4 8.66 2.03 -9.66
N HIS A 5 9.52 1.31 -8.95
CA HIS A 5 9.57 -0.16 -8.96
C HIS A 5 9.05 -0.82 -7.66
N SER A 6 8.65 -0.08 -6.62
CA SER A 6 8.10 -0.72 -5.43
C SER A 6 6.62 -1.07 -5.60
N ILE A 7 6.25 -2.30 -5.23
CA ILE A 7 4.88 -2.81 -5.35
C ILE A 7 3.85 -1.92 -4.64
N ILE A 8 4.24 -1.29 -3.52
CA ILE A 8 3.38 -0.37 -2.78
C ILE A 8 3.11 0.93 -3.54
N ARG A 9 4.07 1.44 -4.33
CA ARG A 9 3.84 2.64 -5.17
C ARG A 9 2.87 2.33 -6.30
N VAL A 10 3.00 1.17 -6.93
CA VAL A 10 2.06 0.70 -7.97
C VAL A 10 0.66 0.52 -7.39
N ALA A 11 0.55 -0.15 -6.23
CA ALA A 11 -0.72 -0.32 -5.55
C ALA A 11 -1.37 1.03 -5.16
N PHE A 12 -0.57 1.97 -4.64
CA PHE A 12 -1.04 3.32 -4.33
C PHE A 12 -1.59 4.04 -5.56
N GLN A 13 -0.89 4.00 -6.70
CA GLN A 13 -1.36 4.64 -7.93
C GLN A 13 -2.73 4.11 -8.39
N ARG A 14 -3.01 2.82 -8.19
CA ARG A 14 -4.29 2.19 -8.54
C ARG A 14 -5.41 2.52 -7.55
N VAL A 15 -5.07 2.67 -6.26
CA VAL A 15 -6.05 2.95 -5.20
C VAL A 15 -6.32 4.44 -5.01
N ALA A 16 -5.36 5.31 -5.31
CA ALA A 16 -5.45 6.76 -5.08
C ALA A 16 -6.72 7.42 -5.65
N PRO A 17 -7.23 7.08 -6.85
CA PRO A 17 -8.49 7.65 -7.36
C PRO A 17 -9.73 7.34 -6.52
N HIS A 18 -9.65 6.32 -5.65
CA HIS A 18 -10.76 5.81 -4.85
C HIS A 18 -10.56 6.02 -3.34
N ALA A 19 -9.38 6.49 -2.92
CA ALA A 19 -9.06 6.70 -1.53
C ALA A 19 -9.76 7.96 -1.00
N SER A 20 -10.35 7.87 0.19
CA SER A 20 -10.97 9.02 0.85
C SER A 20 -9.92 9.94 1.49
N ASN A 21 -8.78 9.38 1.92
CA ASN A 21 -7.68 10.11 2.56
C ASN A 21 -6.38 9.97 1.77
N ILE A 22 -6.35 10.48 0.54
CA ILE A 22 -5.19 10.37 -0.38
C ILE A 22 -3.90 10.88 0.25
N GLN A 23 -3.95 12.01 0.97
CA GLN A 23 -2.76 12.60 1.60
C GLN A 23 -2.17 11.68 2.66
N ARG A 24 -3.02 11.17 3.58
CA ARG A 24 -2.58 10.26 4.63
C ARG A 24 -2.06 8.94 4.05
N LEU A 25 -2.76 8.40 3.05
CA LEU A 25 -2.36 7.17 2.38
C LEU A 25 -1.01 7.33 1.67
N ARG A 26 -0.74 8.49 1.06
CA ARG A 26 0.55 8.82 0.45
C ARG A 26 1.68 8.78 1.50
N GLU A 27 1.51 9.47 2.62
CA GLU A 27 2.51 9.50 3.70
C GLU A 27 2.85 8.08 4.19
N ILE A 28 1.83 7.25 4.41
CA ILE A 28 1.99 5.85 4.81
C ILE A 28 2.81 5.08 3.75
N THR A 29 2.46 5.23 2.47
CA THR A 29 3.17 4.53 1.39
C THR A 29 4.61 4.98 1.23
N GLU A 30 4.92 6.26 1.49
CA GLU A 30 6.28 6.80 1.42
C GLU A 30 7.15 6.28 2.57
N VAL A 31 6.60 6.20 3.79
CA VAL A 31 7.28 5.61 4.96
C VAL A 31 7.64 4.14 4.70
N ILE A 32 6.74 3.39 4.07
CA ILE A 32 6.98 1.97 3.78
C ILE A 32 7.90 1.79 2.57
N ALA A 33 7.73 2.56 1.50
CA ALA A 33 8.53 2.46 0.28
C ALA A 33 10.02 2.78 0.47
N GLY A 34 10.40 3.45 1.56
CA GLY A 34 11.78 3.72 1.93
C GLY A 34 12.58 2.47 2.36
N ASN A 35 11.91 1.33 2.57
CA ASN A 35 12.54 0.08 2.96
C ASN A 35 12.26 -0.99 1.90
N SER A 36 13.31 -1.62 1.36
CA SER A 36 13.17 -2.70 0.37
C SER A 36 12.57 -3.93 1.04
N GLU A 37 11.29 -4.19 0.79
CA GLU A 37 10.53 -5.17 1.57
C GLU A 37 9.72 -6.10 0.69
N ALA A 38 9.72 -7.38 1.06
CA ALA A 38 8.88 -8.40 0.46
C ALA A 38 7.40 -7.97 0.57
N PRO A 39 6.52 -8.35 -0.37
CA PRO A 39 5.10 -7.97 -0.31
C PRO A 39 4.42 -8.31 1.02
N GLU A 40 4.81 -9.41 1.67
CA GLU A 40 4.31 -9.83 2.96
C GLU A 40 4.72 -8.88 4.10
N GLU A 41 5.94 -8.34 4.06
CA GLU A 41 6.44 -7.36 5.03
C GLU A 41 5.70 -6.03 4.89
N ILE A 42 5.47 -5.59 3.65
CA ILE A 42 4.66 -4.41 3.33
C ILE A 42 3.25 -4.56 3.93
N VAL A 43 2.61 -5.72 3.71
CA VAL A 43 1.27 -6.00 4.26
C VAL A 43 1.29 -6.02 5.79
N ALA A 44 2.33 -6.57 6.42
CA ALA A 44 2.46 -6.59 7.87
C ALA A 44 2.60 -5.16 8.44
N ARG A 45 3.39 -4.30 7.80
CA ARG A 45 3.53 -2.89 8.20
C ARG A 45 2.24 -2.10 8.03
N LEU A 46 1.56 -2.26 6.90
CA LEU A 46 0.25 -1.62 6.68
C LEU A 46 -0.76 -2.03 7.77
N ARG A 47 -0.77 -3.31 8.16
CA ARG A 47 -1.62 -3.80 9.26
C ARG A 47 -1.25 -3.17 10.60
N SER A 48 0.04 -2.99 10.88
CA SER A 48 0.50 -2.34 12.11
C SER A 48 0.09 -0.87 12.16
N ILE A 49 0.27 -0.12 11.07
CA ILE A 49 -0.14 1.29 10.98
C ILE A 49 -1.66 1.43 11.16
N MET A 50 -2.43 0.58 10.50
CA MET A 50 -3.90 0.58 10.53
C MET A 50 -4.48 0.55 11.95
N VAL A 51 -3.80 -0.04 12.93
CA VAL A 51 -4.27 -0.09 14.34
C VAL A 51 -4.44 1.31 14.95
N HIS A 52 -3.64 2.28 14.50
CA HIS A 52 -3.57 3.62 15.08
C HIS A 52 -4.34 4.69 14.28
N GLU A 53 -4.86 4.35 13.11
CA GLU A 53 -5.57 5.29 12.24
C GLU A 53 -7.08 5.33 12.52
N ASP A 54 -7.78 6.33 11.99
CA ASP A 54 -9.25 6.40 12.02
C ASP A 54 -9.90 5.40 11.05
N ILE A 55 -11.21 5.20 11.18
CA ILE A 55 -11.96 4.19 10.42
C ILE A 55 -11.88 4.38 8.89
N THR A 56 -11.81 5.63 8.42
CA THR A 56 -11.76 5.94 6.99
C THR A 56 -10.38 5.59 6.43
N VAL A 57 -9.32 6.02 7.11
CA VAL A 57 -7.94 5.65 6.73
C VAL A 57 -7.72 4.14 6.84
N ARG A 58 -8.28 3.46 7.85
CA ARG A 58 -8.25 1.99 7.93
C ARG A 58 -8.85 1.32 6.71
N THR A 59 -9.94 1.88 6.17
CA THR A 59 -10.61 1.37 4.98
C THR A 59 -9.73 1.56 3.75
N ASP A 60 -9.15 2.74 3.58
CA ASP A 60 -8.19 3.04 2.51
C ASP A 60 -6.96 2.09 2.57
N ILE A 61 -6.43 1.81 3.76
CA ILE A 61 -5.34 0.84 3.95
C ILE A 61 -5.76 -0.59 3.58
N ARG A 62 -6.98 -1.02 3.92
CA ARG A 62 -7.48 -2.36 3.52
C ARG A 62 -7.57 -2.50 2.01
N ILE A 63 -8.03 -1.45 1.32
CA ILE A 63 -8.09 -1.44 -0.15
C ILE A 63 -6.67 -1.53 -0.72
N LEU A 64 -5.71 -0.78 -0.17
CA LEU A 64 -4.30 -0.85 -0.56
C LEU A 64 -3.69 -2.26 -0.36
N ILE A 65 -3.94 -2.91 0.79
CA ILE A 65 -3.48 -4.29 1.04
C ILE A 65 -4.04 -5.26 0.01
N ASN A 66 -5.32 -5.13 -0.34
CA ASN A 66 -5.96 -5.99 -1.32
C ASN A 66 -5.33 -5.80 -2.71
N GLU A 67 -5.03 -4.56 -3.10
CA GLU A 67 -4.37 -4.28 -4.38
C GLU A 67 -2.95 -4.85 -4.42
N ILE A 68 -2.18 -4.74 -3.34
CA ILE A 68 -0.84 -5.36 -3.25
C ILE A 68 -0.95 -6.87 -3.47
N ARG A 69 -1.89 -7.55 -2.81
CA ARG A 69 -2.11 -8.99 -2.98
C ARG A 69 -2.52 -9.34 -4.41
N HIS A 70 -3.34 -8.50 -5.04
CA HIS A 70 -3.76 -8.67 -6.42
C HIS A 70 -2.56 -8.59 -7.38
N ILE A 71 -1.68 -7.61 -7.21
CA ILE A 71 -0.44 -7.46 -8.00
C ILE A 71 0.48 -8.67 -7.81
N VAL A 72 0.70 -9.12 -6.56
CA VAL A 72 1.53 -10.31 -6.28
C VAL A 72 0.96 -11.56 -6.93
N ALA A 73 -0.35 -11.77 -6.84
CA ALA A 73 -1.01 -12.93 -7.42
C ALA A 73 -0.96 -12.92 -8.95
N GLY A 74 -1.18 -11.75 -9.58
CA GLY A 74 -1.07 -11.58 -11.03
C GLY A 74 0.34 -11.82 -11.57
N ASN A 75 1.38 -11.48 -10.80
CA ASN A 75 2.77 -11.75 -11.17
C ASN A 75 3.18 -13.23 -11.05
N LYS A 76 2.37 -14.10 -10.46
CA LYS A 76 2.63 -15.55 -10.36
C LYS A 76 2.09 -16.35 -11.55
N SER A 77 1.46 -15.71 -12.54
CA SER A 77 0.79 -16.36 -13.68
C SER A 77 1.54 -16.23 -15.02
N THR A 78 2.83 -15.93 -14.99
CA THR A 78 3.75 -15.91 -16.14
C THR A 78 5.04 -16.64 -15.79
#